data_AF-A0AB35UHH2-F1
#
_entry.id   AF-A0AB35UHH2-F1
#
_cell.length_a   1.000
_cell.length_b   1.000
_cell.length_c   1.000
_cell.angle_alpha   90.00
_cell.angle_beta   90.00
_cell.angle_gamma   90.00
#
_symmetry.space_group_name_H-M   'P 1'
#
loop_
_entity.id
_entity.type
_entity.pdbx_description
1 polymer ?
#
loop_
_entity_poly.entity_id
_entity_poly.type
_entity_poly.pdbx_seq_one_letter_code
_entity_poly.pdbx_strand_id
1 'polypeptide(L)'
;MKDESVADLIKDLGSRLAAVSEEFTARASRVVDQRAEDATSPISEEMLVARAKEILAHRKLRRRFLPGELFHEPAWDMLVALFVSHRDHRPTNVKALVAMADAPVTTSQRWIEHLHKLKLIDRVNDPTDRRRIEISLSAAGYDAVAGYLTAIARR
;
A
#
# COMPACT_ATOMS: atom_id res chain seq x y z
N MET A 1 -2.88 -56.30 41.78
CA MET A 1 -4.12 -55.82 41.14
C MET A 1 -4.26 -54.29 41.11
N LYS A 2 -3.85 -53.51 42.12
CA LYS A 2 -3.95 -52.02 42.06
C LYS A 2 -2.89 -51.36 41.17
N ASP A 3 -1.68 -51.89 41.09
CA ASP A 3 -0.59 -51.28 40.31
C ASP A 3 -0.77 -51.39 38.79
N GLU A 4 -1.44 -52.44 38.32
CA GLU A 4 -1.72 -52.66 36.89
C GLU A 4 -2.70 -51.60 36.34
N SER A 5 -3.67 -51.20 37.16
CA SER A 5 -4.66 -50.16 36.82
C SER A 5 -4.06 -48.75 36.73
N VAL A 6 -3.03 -48.44 37.53
CA VAL A 6 -2.36 -47.13 37.48
C VAL A 6 -1.46 -47.04 36.24
N ALA A 7 -0.78 -48.15 35.89
CA ALA A 7 0.02 -48.23 34.68
C ALA A 7 -0.83 -48.03 33.41
N ASP A 8 -2.03 -48.62 33.36
CA ASP A 8 -2.97 -48.44 32.26
C ASP A 8 -3.49 -47.00 32.14
N LEU A 9 -3.74 -46.34 33.27
CA LEU A 9 -4.15 -44.92 33.29
C LEU A 9 -3.04 -43.98 32.80
N ILE A 10 -1.78 -44.24 33.18
CA ILE A 10 -0.63 -43.46 32.69
C ILE A 10 -0.46 -43.66 31.18
N LYS A 11 -0.65 -44.88 30.69
CA LYS A 11 -0.57 -45.20 29.26
C LYS A 11 -1.69 -44.53 28.47
N ASP A 12 -2.94 -44.58 28.95
CA ASP A 12 -4.09 -43.91 28.34
C ASP A 12 -3.90 -42.38 28.34
N LEU A 13 -3.45 -41.79 29.45
CA LEU A 13 -3.16 -40.37 29.52
C LEU A 13 -2.05 -39.98 28.52
N GLY A 14 -0.96 -40.75 28.43
CA GLY A 14 0.11 -40.52 27.46
C GLY A 14 -0.39 -40.59 26.01
N SER A 15 -1.27 -41.53 25.71
CA SER A 15 -1.90 -41.68 24.40
C SER A 15 -2.77 -40.48 24.04
N ARG A 16 -3.59 -40.01 25.00
CA ARG A 16 -4.44 -38.83 24.82
C ARG A 16 -3.63 -37.55 24.69
N LEU A 17 -2.55 -37.40 25.47
CA LEU A 17 -1.66 -36.24 25.37
C LEU A 17 -0.95 -36.18 24.02
N ALA A 18 -0.51 -37.33 23.49
CA ALA A 18 0.09 -37.43 22.17
C ALA A 18 -0.90 -37.01 21.07
N ALA A 19 -2.14 -37.52 21.11
CA ALA A 19 -3.18 -37.14 20.16
C ALA A 19 -3.49 -35.63 20.19
N VAL A 20 -3.55 -35.04 21.40
CA VAL A 20 -3.74 -33.60 21.56
C VAL A 20 -2.53 -32.82 21.01
N SER A 21 -1.31 -33.27 21.27
CA SER A 21 -0.08 -32.65 20.75
C SER A 21 -0.02 -32.67 19.21
N GLU A 22 -0.44 -33.77 18.59
CA GLU A 22 -0.56 -33.89 17.13
C GLU A 22 -1.60 -32.92 16.57
N GLU A 23 -2.78 -32.81 17.21
CA GLU A 23 -3.83 -31.86 16.80
C GLU A 23 -3.34 -30.40 16.91
N PHE A 24 -2.66 -30.05 18.00
CA PHE A 24 -2.08 -28.72 18.19
C PHE A 24 -1.03 -28.40 17.12
N THR A 25 -0.15 -29.36 16.81
CA THR A 25 0.89 -29.19 15.78
C THR A 25 0.26 -29.00 14.40
N ALA A 26 -0.75 -29.80 14.06
CA ALA A 26 -1.48 -29.68 12.80
C ALA A 26 -2.22 -28.34 12.68
N ARG A 27 -2.83 -27.85 13.76
CA ARG A 27 -3.45 -26.51 13.78
C ARG A 27 -2.41 -25.40 13.65
N ALA A 28 -1.26 -25.53 14.33
CA ALA A 28 -0.18 -24.56 14.24
C ALA A 28 0.37 -24.46 12.80
N SER A 29 0.57 -25.61 12.13
CA SER A 29 0.96 -25.63 10.71
C SER A 29 -0.06 -24.91 9.83
N ARG A 30 -1.36 -25.21 9.94
CA ARG A 30 -2.40 -24.55 9.13
C ARG A 30 -2.41 -23.03 9.32
N VAL A 31 -2.20 -22.54 10.54
CA VAL A 31 -2.14 -21.09 10.80
C VAL A 31 -0.89 -20.46 10.15
N VAL A 32 0.24 -21.18 10.16
CA VAL A 32 1.47 -20.74 9.48
C VAL A 32 1.28 -20.74 7.97
N ASP A 33 0.71 -21.81 7.42
CA ASP A 33 0.45 -21.98 5.98
C ASP A 33 -0.54 -20.92 5.49
N GLN A 34 -1.65 -20.69 6.21
CA GLN A 34 -2.62 -19.63 5.90
C GLN A 34 -1.98 -18.23 5.94
N ARG A 35 -1.15 -17.94 6.94
CA ARG A 35 -0.43 -16.65 6.98
C ARG A 35 0.55 -16.49 5.82
N ALA A 36 1.19 -17.57 5.38
CA ALA A 36 2.08 -17.55 4.23
C ALA A 36 1.30 -17.33 2.91
N GLU A 37 0.14 -17.95 2.77
CA GLU A 37 -0.81 -17.75 1.65
C GLU A 37 -1.36 -16.32 1.62
N ASP A 38 -1.79 -15.78 2.76
CA ASP A 38 -2.26 -14.39 2.87
C ASP A 38 -1.16 -13.37 2.52
N ALA A 39 0.08 -13.64 2.94
CA ALA A 39 1.22 -12.77 2.64
C ALA A 39 1.62 -12.80 1.16
N THR A 40 1.37 -13.91 0.46
CA THR A 40 1.70 -14.10 -0.96
C THR A 40 0.55 -13.80 -1.90
N SER A 41 -0.68 -13.72 -1.38
CA SER A 41 -1.87 -13.36 -2.15
C SER A 41 -1.68 -12.00 -2.85
N PRO A 42 -2.05 -11.90 -4.14
CA PRO A 42 -1.90 -10.66 -4.89
C PRO A 42 -2.83 -9.58 -4.32
N ILE A 43 -2.26 -8.45 -3.94
CA ILE A 43 -3.03 -7.28 -3.51
C ILE A 43 -3.67 -6.66 -4.75
N SER A 44 -4.99 -6.51 -4.76
CA SER A 44 -5.71 -5.92 -5.89
C SER A 44 -5.37 -4.43 -6.07
N GLU A 45 -5.41 -3.97 -7.32
CA GLU A 45 -5.19 -2.56 -7.64
C GLU A 45 -6.21 -1.65 -6.95
N GLU A 46 -7.47 -2.08 -6.82
CA GLU A 46 -8.50 -1.34 -6.08
C GLU A 46 -8.10 -1.10 -4.62
N MET A 47 -7.48 -2.10 -3.99
CA MET A 47 -7.00 -1.99 -2.62
C MET A 47 -5.81 -1.03 -2.53
N LEU A 48 -4.87 -1.08 -3.48
CA LEU A 48 -3.77 -0.11 -3.53
C LEU A 48 -4.27 1.33 -3.72
N VAL A 49 -5.24 1.54 -4.62
CA VAL A 49 -5.87 2.85 -4.85
C VAL A 49 -6.61 3.33 -3.60
N ALA A 50 -7.30 2.45 -2.89
CA ALA A 50 -7.93 2.78 -1.61
C ALA A 50 -6.89 3.23 -0.58
N ARG A 51 -5.77 2.52 -0.45
CA ARG A 51 -4.65 2.91 0.43
C ARG A 51 -4.04 4.25 0.03
N ALA A 52 -3.84 4.50 -1.26
CA ALA A 52 -3.34 5.79 -1.76
C ALA A 52 -4.29 6.95 -1.38
N LYS A 53 -5.60 6.75 -1.50
CA LYS A 53 -6.62 7.73 -1.07
C LYS A 53 -6.58 7.97 0.44
N GLU A 54 -6.45 6.92 1.24
CA GLU A 54 -6.30 7.02 2.71
C GLU A 54 -5.08 7.87 3.09
N ILE A 55 -3.93 7.64 2.44
CA ILE A 55 -2.70 8.42 2.68
C ILE A 55 -2.95 9.92 2.42
N LEU A 56 -3.52 10.27 1.27
CA LEU A 56 -3.82 11.66 0.94
C LEU A 56 -4.84 12.29 1.91
N ALA A 57 -5.86 11.53 2.31
CA ALA A 57 -6.88 11.97 3.26
C ALA A 57 -6.26 12.23 4.65
N HIS A 58 -5.44 11.30 5.17
CA HIS A 58 -4.74 11.46 6.44
C HIS A 58 -3.81 12.66 6.43
N ARG A 59 -3.09 12.89 5.32
CA ARG A 59 -2.21 14.06 5.17
C ARG A 59 -2.99 15.37 5.22
N LYS A 60 -4.11 15.47 4.51
CA LYS A 60 -5.00 16.64 4.56
C LYS A 60 -5.58 16.84 5.95
N LEU A 61 -5.97 15.75 6.62
CA LEU A 61 -6.56 15.79 7.96
C LEU A 61 -5.61 16.41 9.00
N ARG A 62 -4.29 16.20 8.90
CA ARG A 62 -3.30 16.80 9.82
C ARG A 62 -3.42 18.32 9.89
N ARG A 63 -3.71 18.99 8.78
CA ARG A 63 -3.86 20.45 8.70
C ARG A 63 -5.08 20.99 9.45
N ARG A 64 -6.04 20.13 9.82
CA ARG A 64 -7.16 20.50 10.70
C ARG A 64 -6.73 20.64 12.16
N PHE A 65 -5.65 19.97 12.56
CA PHE A 65 -5.21 19.88 13.95
C PHE A 65 -3.90 20.61 14.22
N LEU A 66 -3.07 20.82 13.19
CA LEU A 66 -1.73 21.40 13.30
C LEU A 66 -1.49 22.41 12.17
N PRO A 67 -0.62 23.41 12.38
CA PRO A 67 -0.25 24.37 11.35
C PRO A 67 0.29 23.67 10.08
N GLY A 68 -0.13 24.15 8.91
CA GLY A 68 0.13 23.49 7.63
C GLY A 68 1.61 23.51 7.22
N GLU A 69 2.37 24.51 7.66
CA GLU A 69 3.79 24.68 7.39
C GLU A 69 4.67 23.56 7.98
N LEU A 70 4.13 22.76 8.90
CA LEU A 70 4.83 21.58 9.43
C LEU A 70 4.88 20.41 8.44
N PHE A 71 4.08 20.45 7.37
CA PHE A 71 3.91 19.33 6.44
C PHE A 71 4.29 19.73 5.02
N HIS A 72 5.45 19.26 4.55
CA HIS A 72 5.94 19.56 3.20
C HIS A 72 6.54 18.33 2.51
N GLU A 73 5.71 17.58 1.77
CA GLU A 73 6.15 16.45 0.92
C GLU A 73 5.49 16.47 -0.48
N PRO A 74 5.52 17.61 -1.20
CA PRO A 74 4.76 17.80 -2.44
C PRO A 74 5.11 16.80 -3.55
N ALA A 75 6.37 16.38 -3.66
CA ALA A 75 6.78 15.40 -4.67
C ALA A 75 6.09 14.05 -4.45
N TRP A 76 6.04 13.59 -3.19
CA TRP A 76 5.38 12.36 -2.82
C TRP A 76 3.86 12.47 -3.00
N ASP A 77 3.25 13.56 -2.55
CA ASP A 77 1.81 13.79 -2.67
C ASP A 77 1.37 13.80 -4.14
N MET A 78 2.20 14.31 -5.06
CA MET A 78 1.96 14.23 -6.50
C MET A 78 2.01 12.81 -7.05
N LEU A 79 3.00 12.00 -6.66
CA LEU A 79 3.10 10.61 -7.11
C LEU A 79 1.89 9.79 -6.67
N VAL A 80 1.46 9.95 -5.40
CA VAL A 80 0.28 9.27 -4.87
C VAL A 80 -1.01 9.77 -5.54
N ALA A 81 -1.13 11.09 -5.79
CA ALA A 81 -2.27 11.64 -6.51
C ALA A 81 -2.38 11.10 -7.95
N LEU A 82 -1.26 11.04 -8.68
CA LEU A 82 -1.23 10.46 -10.03
C LEU A 82 -1.54 8.97 -10.01
N PHE A 83 -1.12 8.23 -8.98
CA PHE A 83 -1.49 6.82 -8.80
C PHE A 83 -3.00 6.65 -8.68
N VAL A 84 -3.66 7.48 -7.86
CA VAL A 84 -5.13 7.47 -7.72
C VAL A 84 -5.83 7.80 -9.05
N SER A 85 -5.27 8.70 -9.84
CA SER A 85 -5.83 9.09 -11.15
C SER A 85 -5.50 8.11 -12.28
N HIS A 86 -4.59 7.16 -12.08
CA HIS A 86 -4.13 6.24 -13.12
C HIS A 86 -5.25 5.31 -13.63
N ARG A 87 -6.14 4.86 -12.73
CA ARG A 87 -7.17 3.84 -13.00
C ARG A 87 -8.13 4.21 -14.13
N ASP A 88 -8.37 5.50 -14.34
CA ASP A 88 -9.31 5.95 -15.37
C ASP A 88 -8.63 6.10 -16.75
N HIS A 89 -7.32 5.78 -16.87
CA HIS A 89 -6.45 6.09 -18.02
C HIS A 89 -6.58 7.55 -18.50
N ARG A 90 -6.97 8.44 -17.57
CA ARG A 90 -7.18 9.84 -17.87
C ARG A 90 -5.92 10.61 -17.49
N PRO A 91 -5.21 11.19 -18.46
CA PRO A 91 -4.13 12.09 -18.16
C PRO A 91 -4.61 13.23 -17.24
N THR A 92 -3.78 13.58 -16.26
CA THR A 92 -4.07 14.63 -15.28
C THR A 92 -3.39 15.91 -15.71
N ASN A 93 -4.14 17.00 -15.88
CA ASN A 93 -3.52 18.29 -16.17
C ASN A 93 -2.79 18.86 -14.93
N VAL A 94 -1.81 19.73 -15.14
CA VAL A 94 -1.03 20.37 -14.06
C VAL A 94 -1.92 20.96 -12.96
N LYS A 95 -2.97 21.71 -13.31
CA LYS A 95 -3.84 22.38 -12.34
C LYS A 95 -4.54 21.36 -11.42
N ALA A 96 -5.04 20.28 -11.99
CA ALA A 96 -5.68 19.20 -11.24
C ALA A 96 -4.68 18.50 -10.32
N LEU A 97 -3.47 18.19 -10.82
CA LEU A 97 -2.42 17.58 -10.00
C LEU A 97 -2.06 18.43 -8.80
N VAL A 98 -1.84 19.73 -9.00
CA VAL A 98 -1.51 20.68 -7.93
C VAL A 98 -2.61 20.74 -6.87
N ALA A 99 -3.87 20.75 -7.30
CA ALA A 99 -5.02 20.74 -6.38
C ALA A 99 -5.13 19.43 -5.59
N MET A 100 -4.85 18.28 -6.22
CA MET A 100 -4.88 16.98 -5.54
C MET A 100 -3.76 16.84 -4.51
N ALA A 101 -2.54 17.24 -4.89
CA ALA A 101 -1.34 17.20 -4.06
C ALA A 101 -1.29 18.30 -2.98
N ASP A 102 -2.22 19.25 -2.98
CA ASP A 102 -2.35 20.31 -1.96
C ASP A 102 -1.03 21.08 -1.73
N ALA A 103 -0.36 21.41 -2.85
CA ALA A 103 0.95 22.05 -2.89
C ALA A 103 0.88 23.44 -3.55
N PRO A 104 1.75 24.41 -3.17
CA PRO A 104 1.83 25.69 -3.86
C PRO A 104 2.21 25.54 -5.34
N VAL A 105 1.70 26.43 -6.21
CA VAL A 105 1.89 26.34 -7.67
C VAL A 105 3.37 26.39 -8.09
N THR A 106 4.14 27.34 -7.56
CA THR A 106 5.56 27.51 -7.91
C THR A 106 6.42 26.34 -7.41
N THR A 107 6.14 25.84 -6.20
CA THR A 107 6.72 24.61 -5.66
C THR A 107 6.39 23.43 -6.55
N SER A 108 5.15 23.35 -7.02
CA SER A 108 4.67 22.24 -7.84
C SER A 108 5.35 22.14 -9.19
N GLN A 109 5.54 23.27 -9.88
CA GLN A 109 6.22 23.28 -11.18
C GLN A 109 7.65 22.75 -11.08
N ARG A 110 8.39 23.14 -10.04
CA ARG A 110 9.75 22.64 -9.78
C ARG A 110 9.76 21.13 -9.55
N TRP A 111 8.81 20.61 -8.78
CA TRP A 111 8.73 19.17 -8.52
C TRP A 111 8.28 18.37 -9.73
N ILE A 112 7.33 18.87 -10.54
CA ILE A 112 6.95 18.25 -11.80
C ILE A 112 8.17 18.14 -12.73
N GLU A 113 8.97 19.19 -12.86
CA GLU A 113 10.19 19.13 -13.66
C GLU A 113 11.20 18.12 -13.10
N HIS A 114 11.39 18.11 -11.78
CA HIS A 114 12.32 17.20 -11.12
C HIS A 114 11.89 15.72 -11.23
N LEU A 115 10.63 15.40 -10.96
CA LEU A 115 10.07 14.06 -11.09
C LEU A 115 10.13 13.55 -12.53
N HIS A 116 9.92 14.43 -13.52
CA HIS A 116 10.08 14.09 -14.93
C HIS A 116 11.55 13.78 -15.26
N LYS A 117 12.50 14.58 -14.76
CA LYS A 117 13.95 14.29 -14.90
C LYS A 117 14.34 12.95 -14.26
N LEU A 118 13.71 12.58 -13.15
CA LEU A 118 13.88 11.28 -12.50
C LEU A 118 13.15 10.13 -13.21
N LYS A 119 12.42 10.40 -14.31
CA LYS A 119 11.62 9.42 -15.07
C LYS A 119 10.53 8.73 -14.24
N LEU A 120 10.02 9.41 -13.21
CA LEU A 120 8.91 8.90 -12.39
C LEU A 120 7.54 9.35 -12.91
N ILE A 121 7.51 10.40 -13.74
CA ILE A 121 6.30 10.89 -14.40
C ILE A 121 6.59 11.16 -15.87
N ASP A 122 5.55 11.05 -16.69
CA ASP A 122 5.56 11.48 -18.09
C ASP A 122 4.81 12.81 -18.24
N ARG A 123 5.22 13.58 -19.25
CA ARG A 123 4.61 14.87 -19.59
C ARG A 123 4.32 14.90 -21.09
N VAL A 124 3.05 15.03 -21.45
CA VAL A 124 2.61 15.11 -22.84
C VAL A 124 1.93 16.47 -23.05
N ASN A 125 2.32 17.19 -24.11
CA ASN A 125 1.56 18.38 -24.51
C ASN A 125 0.27 17.91 -25.18
N ASP A 126 -0.86 18.46 -24.77
CA ASP A 126 -2.15 18.18 -25.38
C ASP A 126 -2.08 18.55 -26.88
N PRO A 127 -2.40 17.61 -27.79
CA PRO A 127 -2.32 17.84 -29.23
C PRO A 127 -3.33 18.90 -29.72
N THR A 128 -4.39 19.15 -28.96
CA THR A 128 -5.46 20.11 -29.29
C THR A 128 -5.26 21.51 -28.66
N ASP A 129 -4.59 21.59 -27.52
CA ASP A 129 -4.21 22.87 -26.87
C ASP A 129 -2.81 22.78 -26.28
N ARG A 130 -1.79 23.29 -26.99
CA ARG A 130 -0.37 23.29 -26.55
C ARG A 130 -0.10 23.99 -25.22
N ARG A 131 -1.08 24.73 -24.67
CA ARG A 131 -0.99 25.33 -23.33
C ARG A 131 -1.34 24.35 -22.22
N ARG A 132 -1.93 23.19 -22.55
CA ARG A 132 -2.28 22.13 -21.61
C ARG A 132 -1.21 21.06 -21.64
N ILE A 133 -0.65 20.79 -20.46
CA ILE A 133 0.30 19.72 -20.24
C ILE A 133 -0.42 18.66 -19.42
N GLU A 134 -0.48 17.47 -19.99
CA GLU A 134 -0.95 16.24 -19.38
C GLU A 134 0.21 15.56 -18.65
N ILE A 135 -0.08 15.06 -17.46
CA ILE A 135 0.86 14.41 -16.57
C ILE A 135 0.29 13.07 -16.13
N SER A 136 1.13 12.04 -16.16
CA SER A 136 0.83 10.70 -15.66
C SER A 136 2.06 10.13 -14.96
N LEU A 137 1.87 9.07 -14.17
CA LEU A 137 3.01 8.23 -13.77
C LEU A 137 3.62 7.59 -15.02
N SER A 138 4.94 7.48 -15.03
CA SER A 138 5.63 6.54 -15.92
C SER A 138 5.44 5.12 -15.39
N ALA A 139 5.80 4.11 -16.19
CA ALA A 139 5.80 2.72 -15.72
C ALA A 139 6.66 2.55 -14.44
N ALA A 140 7.87 3.13 -14.43
CA ALA A 140 8.77 3.08 -13.28
C ALA A 140 8.20 3.80 -12.04
N GLY A 141 7.53 4.94 -12.25
CA GLY A 141 6.87 5.66 -11.16
C GLY A 141 5.67 4.90 -10.60
N TYR A 142 4.89 4.25 -11.47
CA TYR A 142 3.79 3.38 -11.08
C TYR A 142 4.29 2.20 -10.23
N ASP A 143 5.29 1.46 -10.72
CA ASP A 143 5.85 0.32 -10.00
C ASP A 143 6.43 0.71 -8.64
N ALA A 144 7.10 1.87 -8.55
CA ALA A 144 7.64 2.37 -7.30
C ALA A 144 6.54 2.68 -6.26
N VAL A 145 5.47 3.37 -6.67
CA VAL A 145 4.36 3.70 -5.78
C VAL A 145 3.56 2.44 -5.42
N ALA A 146 3.27 1.57 -6.39
CA ALA A 146 2.60 0.29 -6.17
C ALA A 146 3.38 -0.60 -5.19
N GLY A 147 4.71 -0.69 -5.36
CA GLY A 147 5.59 -1.44 -4.47
C GLY A 147 5.56 -0.90 -3.04
N TYR A 148 5.59 0.42 -2.86
CA TYR A 148 5.41 1.04 -1.55
C TYR A 148 4.05 0.73 -0.94
N LEU A 149 2.96 0.91 -1.70
CA LEU A 149 1.59 0.66 -1.24
C LEU A 149 1.38 -0.82 -0.86
N THR A 150 1.99 -1.74 -1.61
CA THR A 150 2.01 -3.17 -1.31
C THR A 150 2.76 -3.43 -0.01
N ALA A 151 3.93 -2.81 0.18
CA ALA A 151 4.76 -3.01 1.36
C ALA A 151 4.07 -2.52 2.65
N ILE A 152 3.29 -1.45 2.59
CA ILE A 152 2.51 -0.97 3.75
C ILE A 152 1.20 -1.73 3.94
N ALA A 153 0.61 -2.30 2.90
CA ALA A 153 -0.61 -3.09 3.01
C ALA A 153 -0.38 -4.48 3.64
N ARG A 154 0.88 -4.97 3.60
CA ARG A 154 1.30 -6.23 4.22
C ARG A 154 1.83 -6.09 5.65
N ARG A 155 1.91 -4.86 6.18
CA ARG A 155 2.31 -4.58 7.57
C ARG A 155 1.09 -4.42 8.46
#